data_AF-A0A9D8P9J0-F1
#
_entry.id   AF-A0A9D8P9J0-F1
#
_cell.length_a   1.000
_cell.length_b   1.000
_cell.length_c   1.000
_cell.angle_alpha   90.00
_cell.angle_beta   90.00
_cell.angle_gamma   90.00
#
_symmetry.space_group_name_H-M   'P 1'
#
loop_
_entity.id
_entity.type
_entity.pdbx_description
1 polymer ?
#
loop_
_entity_poly.entity_id
_entity_poly.type
_entity_poly.pdbx_seq_one_letter_code
_entity_poly.pdbx_strand_id
1 'polypeptide(L)'
;MDSGLENSTVNLRERVATNIKRCRQRAGFTQISLARRLGVSQRYVAMLEQNARNLSIDSLAKIAHSLDVDISELICDAQRLEDETRVAAKLGIELLQKHLKAHDS
;
A
#
# COMPACT_ATOMS: atom_id res chain seq x y z
N MET A 1 23.90 9.34 21.66
CA MET A 1 24.21 8.39 20.57
C MET A 1 23.22 7.26 20.73
N ASP A 2 22.16 7.08 19.98
CA ASP A 2 21.80 7.46 18.62
C ASP A 2 20.25 7.59 18.62
N SER A 3 19.75 8.82 18.63
CA SER A 3 18.31 9.14 18.65
C SER A 3 17.74 9.38 17.25
N GLY A 4 18.46 8.91 16.21
CA GLY A 4 18.08 9.07 14.80
C GLY A 4 17.34 7.87 14.20
N LEU A 5 17.37 6.70 14.85
CA LEU A 5 16.75 5.47 14.32
C LEU A 5 15.25 5.31 14.67
N GLU A 6 14.72 6.04 15.66
CA GLU A 6 13.33 5.84 16.12
C GLU A 6 12.26 6.38 15.16
N ASN A 7 12.60 7.25 14.20
CA ASN A 7 11.62 7.81 13.25
C ASN A 7 11.55 7.10 11.87
N SER A 8 12.50 6.21 11.54
CA SER A 8 12.47 5.45 10.26
C SER A 8 11.84 4.06 10.40
N THR A 9 11.80 3.54 11.63
CA THR A 9 11.14 2.28 12.00
C THR A 9 9.65 2.42 12.29
N VAL A 10 9.09 3.63 12.25
CA VAL A 10 7.65 3.92 12.35
C VAL A 10 6.99 3.56 11.00
N ASN A 11 6.26 2.48 10.78
CA ASN A 11 6.10 1.19 11.44
C ASN A 11 5.96 0.22 10.26
N LEU A 12 7.03 -0.51 9.89
CA LEU A 12 7.00 -1.41 8.72
C LEU A 12 5.78 -2.33 8.75
N ARG A 13 5.33 -2.73 9.94
CA ARG A 13 4.16 -3.58 10.11
C ARG A 13 2.85 -2.86 9.81
N GLU A 14 2.71 -1.59 10.18
CA GLU A 14 1.57 -0.74 9.74
C GLU A 14 1.56 -0.55 8.23
N ARG A 15 2.73 -0.35 7.63
CA ARG A 15 2.86 -0.25 6.18
C ARG A 15 2.45 -1.53 5.49
N VAL A 16 2.92 -2.68 5.99
CA VAL A 16 2.51 -4.01 5.49
C VAL A 16 1.01 -4.21 5.65
N ALA A 17 0.43 -3.89 6.81
CA ALA A 17 -1.02 -4.00 7.03
C ALA A 17 -1.82 -3.15 6.03
N THR A 18 -1.38 -1.91 5.81
CA THR A 18 -1.99 -0.97 4.87
C THR A 18 -1.87 -1.46 3.42
N ASN A 19 -0.70 -1.95 3.02
CA ASN A 19 -0.46 -2.47 1.69
C ASN A 19 -1.25 -3.75 1.42
N ILE A 20 -1.40 -4.66 2.41
CA ILE A 20 -2.26 -5.84 2.29
C ILE A 20 -3.70 -5.41 1.99
N LYS A 21 -4.23 -4.45 2.75
CA LYS A 21 -5.58 -3.90 2.54
C LYS A 21 -5.73 -3.31 1.14
N ARG A 22 -4.77 -2.47 0.71
CA ARG A 22 -4.77 -1.84 -0.61
C ARG A 22 -4.74 -2.88 -1.73
N CYS A 23 -3.80 -3.84 -1.68
CA CYS A 23 -3.67 -4.88 -2.69
C CYS A 23 -4.92 -5.76 -2.75
N ARG A 24 -5.51 -6.10 -1.60
CA ARG A 24 -6.79 -6.81 -1.54
C ARG A 24 -7.91 -6.04 -2.26
N GLN A 25 -8.05 -4.75 -1.98
CA GLN A 25 -9.08 -3.92 -2.61
C GLN A 25 -8.86 -3.78 -4.12
N ARG A 26 -7.60 -3.60 -4.56
CA ARG A 26 -7.24 -3.51 -5.98
C ARG A 26 -7.53 -4.83 -6.72
N ALA A 27 -7.37 -5.97 -6.06
CA ALA A 27 -7.74 -7.28 -6.58
C ALA A 27 -9.26 -7.58 -6.49
N GLY A 28 -10.10 -6.66 -6.02
CA GLY A 28 -11.55 -6.83 -5.93
C GLY A 28 -12.04 -7.78 -4.84
N PHE A 29 -11.17 -8.15 -3.89
CA PHE A 29 -11.54 -9.09 -2.83
C PHE A 29 -12.16 -8.39 -1.62
N THR A 30 -13.19 -9.00 -1.04
CA THR A 30 -13.63 -8.70 0.34
C THR A 30 -12.70 -9.38 1.34
N GLN A 31 -12.74 -8.99 2.62
CA GLN A 31 -11.99 -9.71 3.66
C GLN A 31 -12.41 -11.18 3.74
N ILE A 32 -13.70 -11.49 3.53
CA ILE A 32 -14.22 -12.86 3.53
C ILE A 32 -13.68 -13.66 2.34
N SER A 33 -13.65 -13.08 1.14
CA SER A 33 -13.15 -13.79 -0.04
C SER A 33 -11.63 -14.03 0.02
N LEU A 34 -10.86 -13.06 0.52
CA LEU A 34 -9.43 -13.26 0.78
C LEU A 34 -9.20 -14.34 1.85
N ALA A 35 -9.97 -14.32 2.94
CA ALA A 35 -9.88 -15.31 4.00
C ALA A 35 -10.14 -16.73 3.47
N ARG A 36 -11.16 -16.90 2.62
CA ARG A 36 -11.47 -18.17 1.95
C ARG A 36 -10.31 -18.62 1.06
N ARG A 37 -9.71 -17.71 0.28
CA ARG A 37 -8.57 -18.01 -0.59
C ARG A 37 -7.33 -18.42 0.20
N LEU A 38 -7.12 -17.83 1.38
CA LEU A 38 -6.01 -18.12 2.28
C LEU A 38 -6.25 -19.34 3.19
N GLY A 39 -7.46 -19.88 3.25
CA GLY A 39 -7.82 -20.95 4.19
C GLY A 39 -7.80 -20.52 5.67
N VAL A 40 -8.12 -19.25 5.95
CA VAL A 40 -8.11 -18.65 7.30
C VAL A 40 -9.46 -18.01 7.64
N SER A 41 -9.62 -17.54 8.88
CA SER A 41 -10.84 -16.81 9.27
C SER A 41 -10.86 -15.38 8.75
N GLN A 42 -12.06 -14.82 8.50
CA GLN A 42 -12.22 -13.39 8.19
C GLN A 42 -11.60 -12.51 9.28
N ARG A 43 -11.77 -12.90 10.55
CA ARG A 43 -11.17 -12.20 11.70
C ARG A 43 -9.66 -12.14 11.59
N TYR A 44 -8.99 -13.20 11.13
CA TYR A 44 -7.56 -13.19 10.91
C TYR A 44 -7.17 -12.12 9.89
N VAL A 45 -7.83 -12.08 8.72
CA VAL A 45 -7.60 -11.05 7.69
C VAL A 45 -7.82 -9.63 8.24
N ALA A 46 -8.87 -9.41 9.02
CA ALA A 46 -9.10 -8.11 9.67
C ALA A 46 -7.95 -7.73 10.63
N MET A 47 -7.42 -8.68 11.39
CA MET A 47 -6.26 -8.45 12.27
C MET A 47 -4.99 -8.14 11.47
N LEU A 48 -4.80 -8.77 10.30
CA LEU A 48 -3.67 -8.46 9.42
C LEU A 48 -3.71 -7.01 8.95
N GLU A 49 -4.88 -6.54 8.51
CA GLU A 49 -5.08 -5.18 7.99
C GLU A 49 -5.04 -4.09 9.07
N GLN A 50 -5.06 -4.48 10.35
CA GLN A 50 -5.01 -3.57 11.50
C GLN A 50 -3.66 -3.58 12.22
N ASN A 51 -2.66 -4.30 11.71
CA ASN A 51 -1.38 -4.54 12.41
C ASN A 51 -1.58 -5.12 13.83
N ALA A 52 -2.61 -5.92 14.04
CA ALA A 52 -2.97 -6.44 15.36
C ALA A 52 -2.19 -7.72 15.73
N ARG A 53 -1.29 -8.20 14.86
CA ARG A 53 -0.51 -9.44 15.02
C ARG A 53 0.87 -9.31 14.39
N ASN A 54 1.86 -9.98 14.99
CA ASN A 54 3.15 -10.18 14.36
C ASN A 54 3.02 -11.22 13.24
N LEU A 55 3.37 -10.84 12.01
CA LEU A 55 3.28 -11.68 10.83
C LEU A 55 4.64 -12.36 10.58
N SER A 56 4.64 -13.67 10.29
CA SER A 56 5.86 -14.32 9.80
C SER A 56 6.12 -13.97 8.34
N ILE A 57 7.37 -14.07 7.90
CA ILE A 57 7.75 -13.90 6.49
C ILE A 57 7.03 -14.92 5.59
N ASP A 58 6.90 -16.18 6.03
CA ASP A 58 6.16 -17.20 5.29
C ASP A 58 4.67 -16.84 5.10
N SER A 59 4.07 -16.23 6.12
CA SER A 59 2.69 -15.76 6.04
C SER A 59 2.58 -14.60 5.05
N LEU A 60 3.57 -13.69 5.03
CA LEU A 60 3.63 -12.59 4.08
C LEU A 60 3.73 -13.11 2.63
N ALA A 61 4.59 -14.10 2.39
CA ALA A 61 4.73 -14.73 1.08
C ALA A 61 3.43 -15.41 0.61
N LYS A 62 2.74 -16.13 1.50
CA LYS A 62 1.42 -16.73 1.20
C LYS A 62 0.38 -15.67 0.84
N ILE A 63 0.38 -14.54 1.55
CA ILE A 63 -0.54 -13.43 1.27
C ILE A 63 -0.24 -12.82 -0.09
N ALA A 64 1.03 -12.52 -0.39
CA ALA A 64 1.44 -11.99 -1.69
C ALA A 64 0.99 -12.90 -2.84
N HIS A 65 1.27 -14.21 -2.72
CA HIS A 65 0.82 -15.21 -3.68
C HIS A 65 -0.71 -15.27 -3.81
N SER A 66 -1.44 -15.21 -2.70
CA SER A 66 -2.92 -15.21 -2.71
C SER A 66 -3.53 -13.92 -3.27
N LEU A 67 -2.76 -12.84 -3.35
CA LEU A 67 -3.18 -11.56 -3.90
C LEU A 67 -2.67 -11.36 -5.34
N ASP A 68 -1.85 -12.30 -5.85
CA ASP A 68 -1.20 -12.22 -7.16
C ASP A 68 -0.35 -10.94 -7.31
N VAL A 69 0.45 -10.64 -6.29
CA VAL A 69 1.36 -9.49 -6.24
C VAL A 69 2.76 -9.92 -5.82
N ASP A 70 3.77 -9.12 -6.18
CA ASP A 70 5.12 -9.31 -5.65
C ASP A 70 5.16 -8.96 -4.15
N ILE A 71 6.00 -9.67 -3.38
CA ILE A 71 6.12 -9.43 -1.94
C ILE A 71 6.60 -8.00 -1.62
N SER A 72 7.39 -7.39 -2.50
CA SER A 72 7.84 -6.00 -2.36
C SER A 72 6.67 -5.02 -2.35
N GLU A 73 5.55 -5.31 -3.02
CA GLU A 73 4.36 -4.45 -2.98
C GLU A 73 3.70 -4.40 -1.60
N LEU A 74 3.90 -5.44 -0.79
CA LEU A 74 3.45 -5.47 0.60
C LEU A 74 4.41 -4.72 1.52
N ILE A 75 5.70 -4.62 1.16
CA ILE A 75 6.75 -4.07 2.03
C ILE A 75 7.04 -2.61 1.73
N CYS A 76 7.00 -2.19 0.46
CA CYS A 76 7.42 -0.87 0.00
C CYS A 76 6.37 0.20 0.30
N ASP A 77 6.84 1.44 0.42
CA ASP A 77 5.96 2.61 0.49
C ASP A 77 5.45 2.97 -0.91
N ALA A 78 4.43 2.24 -1.34
CA ALA A 78 3.83 2.45 -2.65
C ALA A 78 2.91 3.69 -2.70
N GLN A 79 2.50 4.26 -1.55
CA GLN A 79 1.80 5.55 -1.55
C GLN A 79 2.73 6.67 -2.00
N ARG A 80 3.98 6.68 -1.51
CA ARG A 80 4.96 7.67 -1.96
C ARG A 80 5.19 7.67 -3.47
N LEU A 81 5.27 6.50 -4.10
CA LEU A 81 5.47 6.41 -5.55
C LEU A 81 4.23 6.85 -6.35
N GLU A 82 3.03 6.48 -5.89
CA GLU A 82 1.76 6.91 -6.48
C GLU A 82 1.56 8.43 -6.33
N ASP A 83 1.91 8.99 -5.17
CA ASP A 83 1.82 10.42 -4.87
C ASP A 83 2.82 11.24 -5.69
N GLU A 84 4.07 10.81 -5.78
CA GLU A 84 5.09 11.43 -6.64
C GLU A 84 4.61 11.49 -8.11
N THR A 85 4.04 10.39 -8.61
CA THR A 85 3.49 10.31 -9.97
C THR A 85 2.27 11.23 -10.15
N ARG A 86 1.35 11.28 -9.18
CA ARG A 86 0.18 12.18 -9.20
C ARG A 86 0.60 13.65 -9.16
N VAL A 87 1.58 14.01 -8.35
CA VAL A 87 2.10 15.38 -8.25
C VAL A 87 2.72 15.82 -9.57
N ALA A 88 3.56 14.98 -10.17
CA ALA A 88 4.16 15.25 -11.48
C ALA A 88 3.09 15.47 -12.57
N ALA A 89 2.07 14.60 -12.62
CA ALA A 89 0.96 14.74 -13.57
C ALA A 89 0.16 16.03 -13.35
N LYS A 90 -0.15 16.38 -12.09
CA LYS A 90 -0.90 17.59 -11.73
C LYS A 90 -0.13 18.86 -12.13
N LEU A 91 1.18 18.90 -11.85
CA LEU A 91 2.03 20.03 -12.20
C LEU A 91 2.11 20.22 -13.73
N GLY A 92 2.25 19.14 -14.49
CA GLY A 92 2.24 19.19 -15.95
C GLY A 92 0.95 19.78 -16.52
N ILE A 93 -0.22 19.35 -16.01
CA ILE A 93 -1.53 19.89 -16.41
C ILE A 93 -1.62 21.39 -16.08
N GLU A 94 -1.17 21.80 -14.90
CA GLU A 94 -1.23 23.19 -14.43
C GLU A 94 -0.35 24.13 -15.28
N LEU A 95 0.83 23.65 -15.71
CA LEU A 95 1.73 24.37 -16.62
C LEU A 95 1.12 24.56 -18.02
N LEU A 96 0.43 23.53 -18.54
CA LEU A 96 -0.27 23.59 -19.82
C LEU A 96 -1.45 24.57 -19.77
N GLN A 97 -2.23 24.54 -18.69
CA GLN A 97 -3.34 25.47 -18.46
C GLN A 97 -2.88 26.93 -18.37
N LYS A 98 -1.70 27.17 -17.74
CA LYS A 98 -1.11 28.51 -17.65
C LYS A 98 -0.70 29.06 -19.03
N HIS A 99 -0.11 28.23 -19.89
CA HIS A 99 0.27 28.64 -21.24
C HIS A 99 -0.94 28.92 -22.14
N LEU A 100 -2.01 28.13 -22.04
CA LEU A 100 -3.22 28.34 -22.84
C LEU A 100 -3.90 29.68 -22.49
N LYS A 101 -4.02 30.00 -21.20
CA LYS A 101 -4.60 31.28 -20.74
C LYS A 101 -3.79 32.52 -21.14
N ALA A 102 -2.48 32.36 -21.34
CA ALA A 102 -1.60 33.45 -21.76
C ALA A 102 -1.68 33.79 -23.25
N HIS A 103 -2.27 32.90 -24.07
CA HIS A 103 -2.39 33.09 -25.52
C HIS A 103 -3.78 33.62 -25.94
N ASP A 104 -4.77 33.54 -25.04
CA ASP A 104 -6.13 34.04 -25.20
C ASP A 104 -6.36 35.44 -24.56
N SER A 105 -5.30 36.12 -24.11
CA SER A 105 -5.31 37.50 -23.55
C SER A 105 -4.52 38.46 -24.41
#